data_AF-A0A834F627-F1
#
_entry.id   AF-A0A834F627-F1
#
_cell.length_a   1.000
_cell.length_b   1.000
_cell.length_c   1.000
_cell.angle_alpha   90.00
_cell.angle_beta   90.00
_cell.angle_gamma   90.00
#
_symmetry.space_group_name_H-M   'P 1'
#
loop_
_entity.id
_entity.type
_entity.pdbx_description
1 polymer ?
#
loop_
_entity_poly.entity_id
_entity_poly.type
_entity_poly.pdbx_seq_one_letter_code
_entity_poly.pdbx_strand_id
1 'polypeptide(L)'
;MPTRMAVSSIRRSRWTPTYQAYAATSIRAQVGNTQTELKKLAEQNPELKDAYIAKQRRLKSKLFDHDNMNLKKLLDELESVMDQVETELQRRAEETPEEGSSSWLCGDFFSLADVSLAVTLHRLKFLGLSRRYWGNGNRANVETYYERVVERPAFRKVLGHVNNILISAVLPVAFRLAKRNAPIIVGTTLLIGALGGATYLAFLCMKKRLTFFS
;
A
#
# COMPACT_ATOMS: atom_id res chain seq x y z
N MET A 1 0.33 -21.42 -40.38
CA MET A 1 1.49 -20.57 -40.00
C MET A 1 1.04 -19.11 -39.99
N PRO A 2 1.51 -18.25 -39.07
CA PRO A 2 1.39 -18.41 -37.62
C PRO A 2 1.17 -17.07 -36.86
N THR A 3 0.91 -17.14 -35.54
CA THR A 3 1.37 -16.24 -34.43
C THR A 3 1.22 -14.71 -34.55
N ARG A 4 0.69 -13.95 -33.57
CA ARG A 4 1.11 -13.69 -32.16
C ARG A 4 0.30 -12.40 -31.81
N MET A 5 -0.25 -12.12 -30.63
CA MET A 5 0.34 -12.09 -29.30
C MET A 5 -0.75 -12.19 -28.23
N ALA A 6 -0.43 -12.94 -27.19
CA ALA A 6 -1.02 -12.85 -25.88
C ALA A 6 -0.45 -11.63 -25.11
N VAL A 7 -1.13 -11.31 -23.98
CA VAL A 7 -0.60 -10.62 -22.79
C VAL A 7 -0.70 -9.08 -22.77
N SER A 8 -1.81 -8.57 -22.20
CA SER A 8 -1.85 -7.50 -21.19
C SER A 8 -3.31 -7.39 -20.69
N SER A 9 -3.70 -7.27 -19.43
CA SER A 9 -3.00 -6.92 -18.21
C SER A 9 -3.63 -7.65 -17.01
N ILE A 10 -2.83 -8.51 -16.38
CA ILE A 10 -2.99 -8.81 -14.96
C ILE A 10 -2.58 -7.53 -14.23
N ARG A 11 -3.55 -6.79 -13.67
CA ARG A 11 -3.39 -5.89 -12.49
C ARG A 11 -4.72 -5.19 -12.16
N ARG A 12 -5.66 -5.94 -11.58
CA ARG A 12 -6.60 -5.38 -10.60
C ARG A 12 -6.55 -6.26 -9.38
N SER A 13 -5.57 -6.02 -8.52
CA SER A 13 -5.65 -6.46 -7.12
C SER A 13 -6.80 -5.68 -6.48
N ARG A 14 -7.98 -6.27 -6.66
CA ARG A 14 -9.19 -6.01 -5.92
C ARG A 14 -8.82 -6.16 -4.44
N TRP A 15 -8.68 -5.04 -3.74
CA TRP A 15 -8.71 -5.06 -2.28
C TRP A 15 -10.07 -5.63 -1.89
N THR A 16 -10.10 -6.90 -1.55
CA THR A 16 -11.31 -7.56 -1.11
C THR A 16 -11.59 -7.15 0.34
N PRO A 17 -12.86 -6.90 0.73
CA PRO A 17 -13.25 -6.64 2.12
C PRO A 17 -12.71 -7.68 3.11
N THR A 18 -12.41 -8.87 2.61
CA THR A 18 -11.86 -10.01 3.36
C THR A 18 -10.49 -9.75 3.98
N TYR A 19 -9.60 -8.96 3.35
CA TYR A 19 -8.26 -8.73 3.92
C TYR A 19 -8.30 -7.79 5.13
N GLN A 20 -9.13 -6.74 5.08
CA GLN A 20 -9.31 -5.83 6.21
C GLN A 20 -9.99 -6.54 7.39
N ALA A 21 -11.03 -7.34 7.10
CA ALA A 21 -11.69 -8.17 8.10
C ALA A 21 -10.72 -9.19 8.72
N TYR A 22 -9.87 -9.82 7.91
CA TYR A 22 -8.83 -10.75 8.37
C TYR A 22 -7.75 -10.07 9.21
N ALA A 23 -7.27 -8.89 8.80
CA ALA A 23 -6.30 -8.09 9.55
C ALA A 23 -6.86 -7.67 10.92
N ALA A 24 -8.11 -7.18 10.96
CA ALA A 24 -8.78 -6.84 12.21
C ALA A 24 -8.96 -8.07 13.13
N THR A 25 -9.29 -9.23 12.56
CA THR A 25 -9.48 -10.49 13.29
C THR A 25 -8.16 -11.01 13.85
N SER A 26 -7.08 -10.99 13.06
CA SER A 26 -5.75 -11.43 13.49
C SER A 26 -5.14 -10.52 14.55
N ILE A 27 -5.31 -9.19 14.44
CA ILE A 27 -4.93 -8.23 15.48
C ILE A 27 -5.69 -8.52 16.78
N ARG A 28 -7.02 -8.70 16.69
CA ARG A 28 -7.85 -9.01 17.87
C ARG A 28 -7.43 -10.33 18.53
N ALA A 29 -7.13 -11.35 17.74
CA ALA A 29 -6.65 -12.64 18.23
C ALA A 29 -5.28 -12.50 18.90
N GLN A 30 -4.34 -11.76 18.32
CA GLN A 30 -3.01 -11.55 18.90
C GLN A 30 -3.08 -10.76 20.22
N VAL A 31 -3.95 -9.76 20.30
CA VAL A 31 -4.20 -9.01 21.54
C VAL A 31 -4.80 -9.93 22.61
N GLY A 32 -5.80 -10.75 22.24
CA GLY A 32 -6.40 -11.73 23.14
C GLY A 32 -5.38 -12.76 23.66
N ASN A 33 -4.52 -13.28 22.80
CA ASN A 33 -3.45 -14.20 23.18
C ASN A 33 -2.45 -13.56 24.14
N THR A 34 -1.99 -12.34 23.81
CA THR A 34 -1.06 -11.57 24.66
C THR A 34 -1.67 -11.30 26.04
N GLN A 35 -2.98 -11.00 26.10
CA GLN A 35 -3.68 -10.78 27.36
C GLN A 35 -3.70 -12.04 28.24
N THR A 36 -3.97 -13.20 27.64
CA THR A 36 -3.99 -14.50 28.36
C THR A 36 -2.60 -14.88 28.85
N GLU A 37 -1.56 -14.64 28.04
CA GLU A 37 -0.17 -14.89 28.43
C GLU A 37 0.28 -14.00 29.59
N LEU A 38 -0.06 -12.70 29.55
CA LEU A 38 0.22 -11.78 30.65
C LEU A 38 -0.49 -12.19 31.95
N LYS A 39 -1.71 -12.74 31.85
CA LYS A 39 -2.44 -13.27 33.02
C LYS A 39 -1.74 -14.49 33.60
N LYS A 40 -1.31 -15.42 32.76
CA LYS A 40 -0.55 -16.61 33.18
C LYS A 40 0.78 -16.23 33.85
N LEU A 41 1.51 -15.26 33.29
CA LEU A 41 2.76 -14.77 33.87
C LEU A 41 2.55 -14.07 35.23
N ALA A 42 1.42 -13.39 35.41
CA ALA A 42 1.04 -12.78 36.68
C ALA A 42 0.68 -13.82 37.77
N GLU A 43 0.14 -14.97 37.37
CA GLU A 43 -0.14 -16.10 38.27
C GLU A 43 1.14 -16.86 38.63
N GLN A 44 2.08 -16.98 37.70
CA GLN A 44 3.36 -17.68 37.89
C GLN A 44 4.41 -16.87 38.65
N ASN A 45 4.33 -15.54 38.63
CA ASN A 45 5.30 -14.62 39.25
C ASN A 45 4.54 -13.61 40.13
N PRO A 46 4.15 -13.99 41.36
CA PRO A 46 3.36 -13.15 42.26
C PRO A 46 4.03 -11.80 42.57
N GLU A 47 5.36 -11.75 42.61
CA GLU A 47 6.16 -10.55 42.86
C GLU A 47 6.13 -9.54 41.70
N LEU A 48 5.83 -9.99 40.48
CA LEU A 48 5.71 -9.14 39.28
C LEU A 48 4.25 -8.91 38.87
N LYS A 49 3.28 -9.41 39.64
CA LYS A 49 1.85 -9.37 39.33
C LYS A 49 1.35 -7.97 38.99
N ASP A 50 1.75 -6.96 39.77
CA ASP A 50 1.34 -5.58 39.54
C ASP A 50 1.90 -5.01 38.23
N ALA A 51 3.14 -5.35 37.87
CA ALA A 51 3.75 -4.95 36.60
C ALA A 51 3.04 -5.59 35.39
N TYR A 52 2.63 -6.86 35.49
CA TYR A 52 1.86 -7.55 34.46
C TYR A 52 0.44 -6.98 34.32
N ILE A 53 -0.23 -6.69 35.44
CA ILE A 53 -1.55 -6.04 35.44
C ILE A 53 -1.46 -4.63 34.83
N ALA A 54 -0.42 -3.85 35.16
CA ALA A 54 -0.19 -2.55 34.56
C ALA A 54 0.04 -2.65 33.04
N LYS A 55 0.82 -3.64 32.58
CA LYS A 55 1.05 -3.90 31.15
C LYS A 55 -0.25 -4.30 30.43
N GLN A 56 -1.09 -5.11 31.07
CA GLN A 56 -2.41 -5.49 30.55
C GLN A 56 -3.35 -4.27 30.42
N ARG A 57 -3.37 -3.39 31.43
CA ARG A 57 -4.14 -2.12 31.39
C ARG A 57 -3.64 -1.20 30.28
N ARG A 58 -2.32 -1.12 30.06
CA ARG A 58 -1.71 -0.33 28.98
C ARG A 58 -2.05 -0.89 27.59
N LEU A 59 -2.13 -2.22 27.44
CA LEU A 59 -2.56 -2.86 26.19
C LEU A 59 -4.03 -2.59 25.91
N LYS A 60 -4.90 -2.69 26.93
CA LYS A 60 -6.34 -2.41 26.80
C LYS A 60 -6.61 -0.93 26.49
N SER A 61 -6.00 0.01 27.21
CA SER A 61 -6.17 1.45 26.94
C SER A 61 -5.71 1.83 25.53
N LYS A 62 -4.55 1.35 25.07
CA LYS A 62 -4.10 1.56 23.69
C LYS A 62 -5.07 1.04 22.62
N LEU A 63 -5.86 0.02 22.94
CA LEU A 63 -6.88 -0.53 22.05
C LEU A 63 -8.19 0.27 22.14
N PHE A 64 -8.61 0.70 23.33
CA PHE A 64 -9.91 1.36 23.54
C PHE A 64 -9.88 2.88 23.31
N ASP A 65 -8.80 3.57 23.69
CA ASP A 65 -8.72 5.04 23.59
C ASP A 65 -8.51 5.51 22.13
N HIS A 66 -8.16 4.60 21.23
CA HIS A 66 -7.79 4.93 19.85
C HIS A 66 -8.87 4.65 18.79
N ASP A 67 -9.96 3.92 19.11
CA ASP A 67 -10.58 3.06 18.10
C ASP A 67 -11.98 3.41 17.57
N ASN A 68 -12.61 4.54 17.88
CA ASN A 68 -13.77 4.92 17.04
C ASN A 68 -14.24 6.37 17.07
N MET A 69 -14.49 6.93 18.25
CA MET A 69 -15.20 8.22 18.31
C MET A 69 -14.35 9.38 17.78
N ASN A 70 -13.08 9.44 18.17
CA ASN A 70 -12.18 10.50 17.71
C ASN A 70 -11.85 10.36 16.22
N LEU A 71 -11.69 9.11 15.74
CA LEU A 71 -11.46 8.85 14.32
C LEU A 71 -12.68 9.20 13.47
N LYS A 72 -13.89 8.81 13.91
CA LYS A 72 -15.13 9.17 13.20
C LYS A 72 -15.30 10.68 13.10
N LYS A 73 -15.19 11.39 14.23
CA LYS A 73 -15.25 12.85 14.24
C LYS A 73 -14.24 13.47 13.28
N LEU A 74 -13.00 13.00 13.29
CA LEU A 74 -11.96 13.49 12.38
C LEU A 74 -12.28 13.20 10.90
N LEU A 75 -12.84 12.02 10.60
CA LEU A 75 -13.25 11.67 9.23
C LEU A 75 -14.42 12.51 8.75
N ASP A 76 -15.35 12.85 9.66
CA ASP A 76 -16.51 13.71 9.39
C ASP A 76 -16.09 15.18 9.21
N GLU A 77 -15.16 15.67 10.03
CA GLU A 77 -14.53 16.99 9.86
C GLU A 77 -13.80 17.10 8.53
N LEU A 78 -13.03 16.06 8.17
CA LEU A 78 -12.37 16.00 6.87
C LEU A 78 -13.38 16.02 5.72
N GLU A 79 -14.52 15.34 5.86
CA GLU A 79 -15.59 15.36 4.86
C GLU A 79 -16.13 16.77 4.64
N SER A 80 -16.40 17.51 5.73
CA SER A 80 -16.80 18.91 5.65
C SER A 80 -15.75 19.81 4.99
N VAL A 81 -14.46 19.61 5.29
CA VAL A 81 -13.37 20.36 4.65
C VAL A 81 -13.31 20.05 3.15
N MET A 82 -13.51 18.80 2.75
CA MET A 82 -13.50 18.41 1.34
C MET A 82 -14.67 19.04 0.57
N ASP A 83 -15.85 19.20 1.19
CA ASP A 83 -16.97 19.93 0.61
C ASP A 83 -16.68 21.41 0.41
N GLN A 84 -16.02 22.03 1.38
CA GLN A 84 -15.59 23.43 1.26
C GLN A 84 -14.57 23.62 0.14
N VAL A 85 -13.61 22.70 0.02
CA VAL A 85 -12.62 22.73 -1.07
C VAL A 85 -13.29 22.53 -2.43
N GLU A 86 -14.23 21.60 -2.56
CA GLU A 86 -14.99 21.40 -3.80
C GLU A 86 -15.75 22.67 -4.18
N THR A 87 -16.46 23.27 -3.22
CA THR A 87 -17.22 24.51 -3.43
C THR A 87 -16.31 25.66 -3.87
N GLU A 88 -15.15 25.81 -3.22
CA GLU A 88 -14.20 26.87 -3.56
C GLU A 88 -13.60 26.64 -4.95
N LEU A 89 -13.22 25.40 -5.30
CA LEU A 89 -12.73 25.07 -6.64
C LEU A 89 -13.79 25.29 -7.73
N GLN A 90 -15.05 24.95 -7.45
CA GLN A 90 -16.16 25.22 -8.35
C GLN A 90 -16.35 26.72 -8.56
N ARG A 91 -16.36 27.51 -7.49
CA ARG A 91 -16.45 28.98 -7.55
C ARG A 91 -15.35 29.55 -8.44
N ARG A 92 -14.11 29.07 -8.33
CA ARG A 92 -13.00 29.51 -9.20
C ARG A 92 -13.18 29.12 -10.65
N ALA A 93 -13.73 27.94 -10.92
CA ALA A 93 -14.02 27.50 -12.28
C ALA A 93 -15.09 28.38 -12.95
N GLU A 94 -16.10 28.81 -12.20
CA GLU A 94 -17.16 29.72 -12.68
C GLU A 94 -16.65 31.15 -12.87
N GLU A 95 -15.76 31.63 -11.99
CA GLU A 95 -15.17 32.98 -12.06
C GLU A 95 -14.13 33.15 -13.19
N THR A 96 -13.65 32.05 -13.77
CA THR A 96 -12.60 32.08 -14.81
C THR A 96 -13.13 31.56 -16.15
N PRO A 97 -14.00 32.30 -16.86
CA PRO A 97 -14.73 31.74 -18.00
C PRO A 97 -13.95 31.67 -19.34
N GLU A 98 -12.84 32.39 -19.56
CA GLU A 98 -12.43 32.69 -20.95
C GLU A 98 -10.97 32.51 -21.38
N GLU A 99 -10.00 32.08 -20.55
CA GLU A 99 -8.61 31.97 -21.08
C GLU A 99 -7.74 30.90 -20.43
N GLY A 100 -7.91 29.65 -20.89
CA GLY A 100 -6.85 28.63 -20.98
C GLY A 100 -6.12 28.16 -19.71
N SER A 101 -6.39 28.74 -18.55
CA SER A 101 -5.67 28.46 -17.30
C SER A 101 -6.68 28.28 -16.18
N SER A 102 -6.85 27.04 -15.70
CA SER A 102 -7.57 26.79 -14.47
C SER A 102 -6.83 27.45 -13.31
N SER A 103 -7.52 28.27 -12.52
CA SER A 103 -6.94 28.80 -11.29
C SER A 103 -6.68 27.68 -10.28
N TRP A 104 -5.71 27.89 -9.41
CA TRP A 104 -5.43 27.05 -8.24
C TRP A 104 -6.36 27.41 -7.09
N LEU A 105 -6.25 26.74 -5.94
CA LEU A 105 -7.20 26.85 -4.83
C LEU A 105 -7.43 28.30 -4.38
N CYS A 106 -6.36 29.11 -4.35
CA CYS A 106 -6.43 30.49 -3.87
C CYS A 106 -6.26 31.55 -4.97
N GLY A 107 -6.14 31.18 -6.24
CA GLY A 107 -5.93 32.12 -7.35
C GLY A 107 -5.03 31.54 -8.45
N ASP A 108 -4.44 32.39 -9.28
CA ASP A 108 -3.76 31.94 -10.51
C ASP A 108 -2.37 31.33 -10.26
N PHE A 109 -1.80 31.61 -9.09
CA PHE A 109 -0.50 31.09 -8.68
C PHE A 109 -0.65 29.93 -7.70
N PHE A 110 0.25 28.96 -7.85
CA PHE A 110 0.34 27.84 -6.92
C PHE A 110 0.96 28.30 -5.60
N SER A 111 0.17 28.22 -4.54
CA SER A 111 0.46 28.80 -3.23
C SER A 111 0.76 27.72 -2.18
N LEU A 112 1.05 28.15 -0.96
CA LEU A 112 1.22 27.24 0.19
C LEU A 112 -0.06 26.44 0.50
N ALA A 113 -1.23 27.01 0.23
CA ALA A 113 -2.51 26.31 0.40
C ALA A 113 -2.58 25.11 -0.54
N ASP A 114 -2.14 25.28 -1.79
CA ASP A 114 -2.11 24.23 -2.80
C ASP A 114 -1.10 23.13 -2.45
N VAL A 115 0.07 23.49 -1.91
CA VAL A 115 1.05 22.53 -1.38
C VAL A 115 0.43 21.67 -0.28
N SER A 116 -0.24 22.31 0.68
CA SER A 116 -0.82 21.63 1.84
C SER A 116 -1.97 20.69 1.42
N LEU A 117 -2.84 21.17 0.53
CA LEU A 117 -3.93 20.37 -0.03
C LEU A 117 -3.38 19.21 -0.88
N ALA A 118 -2.40 19.46 -1.75
CA ALA A 118 -1.78 18.46 -2.62
C ALA A 118 -1.19 17.27 -1.82
N VAL A 119 -0.43 17.56 -0.77
CA VAL A 119 0.16 16.54 0.11
C VAL A 119 -0.93 15.76 0.84
N THR A 120 -1.98 16.45 1.30
CA THR A 120 -3.12 15.83 2.00
C THR A 120 -3.88 14.88 1.10
N LEU A 121 -4.28 15.32 -0.09
CA LEU A 121 -4.98 14.49 -1.09
C LEU A 121 -4.13 13.29 -1.50
N HIS A 122 -2.81 13.49 -1.68
CA HIS A 122 -1.92 12.38 -1.99
C HIS A 122 -1.85 11.36 -0.86
N ARG A 123 -1.81 11.82 0.40
CA ARG A 123 -1.83 10.92 1.55
C ARG A 123 -3.15 10.16 1.67
N LEU A 124 -4.27 10.82 1.44
CA LEU A 124 -5.60 10.19 1.43
C LEU A 124 -5.72 9.16 0.30
N LYS A 125 -5.19 9.45 -0.90
CA LYS A 125 -5.08 8.46 -1.99
C LYS A 125 -4.21 7.28 -1.60
N PHE A 126 -3.08 7.55 -0.96
CA PHE A 126 -2.19 6.52 -0.44
C PHE A 126 -2.87 5.60 0.58
N LEU A 127 -3.72 6.15 1.45
CA LEU A 127 -4.52 5.37 2.41
C LEU A 127 -5.69 4.60 1.77
N GLY A 128 -5.91 4.74 0.46
CA GLY A 128 -7.05 4.14 -0.24
C GLY A 128 -8.39 4.82 0.02
N LEU A 129 -8.36 6.02 0.64
CA LEU A 129 -9.55 6.80 0.97
C LEU A 129 -10.03 7.70 -0.17
N SER A 130 -9.28 7.79 -1.28
CA SER A 130 -9.64 8.68 -2.39
C SER A 130 -11.07 8.45 -2.84
N ARG A 131 -11.49 7.20 -3.15
CA ARG A 131 -12.85 6.91 -3.62
C ARG A 131 -13.98 7.35 -2.68
N ARG A 132 -13.71 7.51 -1.38
CA ARG A 132 -14.68 8.01 -0.41
C ARG A 132 -14.81 9.54 -0.50
N TYR A 133 -13.68 10.22 -0.67
CA TYR A 133 -13.61 11.67 -0.61
C TYR A 133 -13.67 12.36 -1.98
N TRP A 134 -13.16 11.76 -3.05
CA TRP A 134 -13.25 12.24 -4.43
C TRP A 134 -13.12 11.10 -5.46
N GLY A 135 -13.75 11.27 -6.63
CA GLY A 135 -13.78 10.29 -7.72
C GLY A 135 -15.11 9.53 -7.83
N ASN A 136 -15.28 8.77 -8.93
CA ASN A 136 -16.54 8.14 -9.31
C ASN A 136 -17.74 9.12 -9.41
N GLY A 137 -17.48 10.35 -9.83
CA GLY A 137 -18.50 11.42 -9.92
C GLY A 137 -18.75 12.17 -8.61
N ASN A 138 -18.06 11.83 -7.51
CA ASN A 138 -18.07 12.61 -6.28
C ASN A 138 -16.93 13.64 -6.30
N ARG A 139 -17.24 14.92 -6.05
CA ARG A 139 -16.26 16.04 -6.00
C ARG A 139 -15.32 16.08 -7.21
N ALA A 140 -15.88 16.37 -8.38
CA ALA A 140 -15.18 16.31 -9.66
C ALA A 140 -14.11 17.42 -9.81
N ASN A 141 -14.31 18.57 -9.19
CA ASN A 141 -13.34 19.66 -9.25
C ASN A 141 -12.09 19.30 -8.43
N VAL A 142 -12.25 18.69 -7.25
CA VAL A 142 -11.14 18.13 -6.46
C VAL A 142 -10.39 17.05 -7.24
N GLU A 143 -11.11 16.15 -7.93
CA GLU A 143 -10.48 15.10 -8.75
C GLU A 143 -9.61 15.72 -9.85
N THR A 144 -10.18 16.64 -10.63
CA THR A 144 -9.49 17.36 -11.71
C THR A 144 -8.27 18.15 -11.19
N TYR A 145 -8.45 18.86 -10.07
CA TYR A 145 -7.37 19.58 -9.38
C TYR A 145 -6.23 18.63 -8.98
N TYR A 146 -6.56 17.49 -8.37
CA TYR A 146 -5.56 16.53 -7.92
C TYR A 146 -4.78 15.90 -9.08
N GLU A 147 -5.45 15.58 -10.19
CA GLU A 147 -4.80 15.09 -11.40
C GLU A 147 -3.78 16.10 -11.92
N ARG A 148 -4.15 17.39 -12.00
CA ARG A 148 -3.25 18.46 -12.39
C ARG A 148 -2.04 18.60 -11.45
N VAL A 149 -2.25 18.45 -10.14
CA VAL A 149 -1.17 18.50 -9.13
C VAL A 149 -0.16 17.37 -9.35
N VAL A 150 -0.61 16.15 -9.60
CA VAL A 150 0.24 14.97 -9.77
C VAL A 150 1.12 15.05 -11.02
N GLU A 151 0.69 15.79 -12.05
CA GLU A 151 1.47 16.03 -13.25
C GLU A 151 2.65 16.98 -13.03
N ARG A 152 2.64 17.80 -11.97
CA ARG A 152 3.68 18.81 -11.73
C ARG A 152 5.06 18.18 -11.48
N PRO A 153 6.13 18.64 -12.15
CA PRO A 153 7.49 18.10 -11.96
C PRO A 153 7.99 18.17 -10.51
N ALA A 154 7.72 19.27 -9.81
CA ALA A 154 8.08 19.44 -8.41
C ALA A 154 7.40 18.37 -7.51
N PHE A 155 6.14 18.08 -7.80
CA PHE A 155 5.37 17.07 -7.08
C PHE A 155 5.90 15.66 -7.39
N ARG A 156 6.13 15.34 -8.68
CA ARG A 156 6.70 14.05 -9.11
C ARG A 156 8.09 13.78 -8.56
N LYS A 157 8.93 14.80 -8.43
CA LYS A 157 10.28 14.67 -7.86
C LYS A 157 10.25 14.18 -6.41
N VAL A 158 9.26 14.61 -5.63
CA VAL A 158 9.14 14.29 -4.20
C VAL A 158 8.25 13.07 -3.96
N LEU A 159 7.14 12.96 -4.70
CA LEU A 159 6.05 12.02 -4.42
C LEU A 159 5.71 11.09 -5.61
N GLY A 160 6.41 11.17 -6.75
CA GLY A 160 6.13 10.34 -7.93
C GLY A 160 6.42 8.84 -7.75
N HIS A 161 7.18 8.46 -6.72
CA HIS A 161 7.60 7.07 -6.49
C HIS A 161 6.77 6.28 -5.46
N VAL A 162 5.79 6.91 -4.79
CA VAL A 162 5.09 6.31 -3.65
C VAL A 162 3.87 5.45 -4.00
N ASN A 163 3.53 5.30 -5.29
CA ASN A 163 2.60 4.24 -5.73
C ASN A 163 3.16 2.81 -5.49
N ASN A 164 4.43 2.72 -5.09
CA ASN A 164 5.12 1.49 -4.72
C ASN A 164 5.25 1.30 -3.20
N ILE A 165 4.45 1.91 -2.32
CA ILE A 165 4.66 1.73 -0.86
C ILE A 165 4.53 0.27 -0.40
N LEU A 166 3.72 -0.58 -1.05
CA LEU A 166 3.76 -2.03 -0.78
C LEU A 166 5.11 -2.63 -1.17
N ILE A 167 5.70 -2.22 -2.29
CA ILE A 167 7.06 -2.65 -2.66
C ILE A 167 8.05 -2.03 -1.67
N SER A 168 8.02 -0.74 -1.35
CA SER A 168 8.97 -0.11 -0.42
C SER A 168 8.90 -0.65 1.02
N ALA A 169 7.72 -1.08 1.49
CA ALA A 169 7.56 -1.70 2.81
C ALA A 169 7.92 -3.20 2.80
N VAL A 170 7.58 -3.92 1.74
CA VAL A 170 7.79 -5.37 1.63
C VAL A 170 9.16 -5.72 1.05
N LEU A 171 9.76 -4.88 0.20
CA LEU A 171 11.06 -5.09 -0.44
C LEU A 171 12.20 -5.17 0.57
N PRO A 172 12.29 -4.35 1.64
CA PRO A 172 13.30 -4.54 2.69
C PRO A 172 13.12 -5.85 3.44
N VAL A 173 11.87 -6.29 3.65
CA VAL A 173 11.54 -7.54 4.33
C VAL A 173 11.87 -8.75 3.43
N ALA A 174 11.43 -8.71 2.18
CA ALA A 174 11.68 -9.72 1.15
C ALA A 174 13.18 -9.84 0.84
N PHE A 175 13.89 -8.71 0.75
CA PHE A 175 15.35 -8.68 0.58
C PHE A 175 16.08 -9.29 1.79
N ARG A 176 15.65 -8.99 3.02
CA ARG A 176 16.18 -9.65 4.23
C ARG A 176 15.91 -11.16 4.22
N LEU A 177 14.73 -11.59 3.79
CA LEU A 177 14.36 -13.00 3.69
C LEU A 177 15.18 -13.74 2.62
N ALA A 178 15.34 -13.11 1.45
CA ALA A 178 16.17 -13.62 0.36
C ALA A 178 17.64 -13.74 0.78
N LYS A 179 18.20 -12.75 1.49
CA LYS A 179 19.57 -12.82 2.01
C LYS A 179 19.75 -13.91 3.06
N ARG A 180 18.75 -14.14 3.93
CA ARG A 180 18.77 -15.21 4.94
C ARG A 180 18.69 -16.60 4.31
N ASN A 181 17.94 -16.74 3.21
CA ASN A 181 17.74 -18.00 2.49
C ASN A 181 18.65 -18.15 1.26
N ALA A 182 19.59 -17.23 1.06
CA ALA A 182 20.51 -17.19 -0.08
C ALA A 182 21.26 -18.52 -0.33
N PRO A 183 21.83 -19.22 0.68
CA PRO A 183 22.52 -20.49 0.42
C PRO A 183 21.58 -21.59 -0.09
N ILE A 184 20.29 -21.57 0.30
CA ILE A 184 19.29 -22.54 -0.14
C ILE A 184 18.88 -22.24 -1.60
N ILE A 185 18.69 -20.97 -1.95
CA ILE A 185 18.28 -20.56 -3.31
C ILE A 185 19.41 -20.80 -4.33
N VAL A 186 20.65 -20.51 -3.94
CA VAL A 186 21.83 -20.81 -4.78
C VAL A 186 22.00 -22.33 -4.93
N GLY A 187 21.80 -23.10 -3.86
CA GLY A 187 21.88 -24.56 -3.93
C GLY A 187 20.83 -25.20 -4.87
N THR A 188 19.57 -24.74 -4.80
CA THR A 188 18.50 -25.31 -5.64
C THR A 188 18.63 -24.92 -7.11
N THR A 189 19.06 -23.69 -7.42
CA THR A 189 19.32 -23.25 -8.80
C THR A 189 20.49 -24.01 -9.43
N LEU A 190 21.55 -24.28 -8.66
CA LEU A 190 22.70 -25.05 -9.13
C LEU A 190 22.35 -26.52 -9.38
N LEU A 191 21.51 -27.14 -8.54
CA LEU A 191 21.02 -28.51 -8.74
C LEU A 191 20.13 -28.66 -9.97
N ILE A 192 19.20 -27.72 -10.19
CA ILE A 192 18.33 -27.72 -11.37
C ILE A 192 19.17 -27.51 -12.64
N GLY A 193 20.15 -26.61 -12.61
CA GLY A 193 21.09 -26.40 -13.70
C GLY A 193 21.94 -27.63 -14.01
N ALA A 194 22.45 -28.33 -12.99
CA ALA A 194 23.23 -29.55 -13.15
C ALA A 194 22.39 -30.71 -13.72
N LEU A 195 21.16 -30.90 -13.24
CA LEU A 195 20.24 -31.93 -13.74
C LEU A 195 19.82 -31.65 -15.19
N GLY A 196 19.51 -30.39 -15.53
CA GLY A 196 19.22 -29.96 -16.90
C GLY A 196 20.43 -30.12 -17.84
N GLY A 197 21.63 -29.77 -17.37
CA GLY A 197 22.86 -29.93 -18.14
C GLY A 197 23.23 -31.39 -18.41
N ALA A 198 23.10 -32.25 -17.39
CA ALA A 198 23.38 -33.68 -17.51
C ALA A 198 22.40 -34.39 -18.47
N THR A 199 21.11 -34.07 -18.38
CA THR A 199 20.10 -34.62 -19.29
C THR A 199 20.30 -34.14 -20.74
N TYR A 200 20.69 -32.88 -20.95
CA TYR A 200 21.01 -32.36 -22.27
C TYR A 200 22.26 -33.01 -22.89
N LEU A 201 23.31 -33.24 -22.08
CA LEU A 201 24.51 -33.96 -22.52
C LEU A 201 24.22 -35.42 -22.87
N ALA A 202 23.41 -36.12 -22.08
CA ALA A 202 22.98 -37.48 -22.36
C ALA A 202 22.19 -37.57 -23.68
N PHE A 203 21.29 -36.61 -23.93
CA PHE A 203 20.56 -36.49 -25.19
C PHE A 203 21.50 -36.27 -26.38
N LEU A 204 22.49 -35.38 -26.26
CA LEU A 204 23.49 -35.15 -27.30
C LEU A 204 24.35 -36.39 -27.59
N CYS A 205 24.74 -37.14 -26.56
CA CYS A 205 25.47 -38.40 -26.71
C CYS A 205 24.63 -39.47 -27.43
N MET A 206 23.36 -39.63 -27.08
CA MET A 206 22.45 -40.53 -27.80
C MET A 206 22.27 -40.11 -29.27
N LYS A 207 22.08 -38.81 -29.52
CA LYS A 207 21.95 -38.28 -30.88
C LYS A 207 23.20 -38.55 -31.72
N LYS A 208 24.41 -38.35 -31.17
CA LYS A 208 25.67 -38.65 -31.86
C LYS A 208 25.85 -40.15 -32.15
N ARG A 209 25.41 -41.03 -31.25
CA ARG A 209 25.42 -42.49 -31.48
C ARG A 209 24.48 -42.90 -32.62
N LEU A 210 23.29 -42.29 -32.70
CA LEU A 210 22.32 -42.58 -33.77
C LEU A 210 22.82 -42.13 -35.15
N THR A 211 23.58 -41.04 -35.24
CA THR A 211 24.19 -40.58 -36.51
C THR A 211 25.43 -41.38 -36.94
N PHE A 212 26.02 -42.19 -36.07
CA PHE A 212 27.18 -43.03 -36.41
C PHE A 212 26.79 -44.44 -36.90
N PHE A 213 25.52 -44.83 -36.70
CA PHE A 213 24.96 -46.11 -37.12
C PHE A 213 24.04 -45.99 -38.36
N SER A 214 24.02 -44.84 -39.02
CA SER A 214 23.41 -44.61 -40.33
C SER A 214 24.47 -44.29 -41.36
#